data_AF-A0A840YRL7-F1
#
_entry.id   AF-A0A840YRL7-F1
#
_cell.length_a   1.000
_cell.length_b   1.000
_cell.length_c   1.000
_cell.angle_alpha   90.00
_cell.angle_beta   90.00
_cell.angle_gamma   90.00
#
_symmetry.space_group_name_H-M   'P 1'
#
loop_
_entity.id
_entity.type
_entity.pdbx_description
1 polymer ?
#
loop_
_entity_poly.entity_id
_entity_poly.type
_entity_poly.pdbx_seq_one_letter_code
_entity_poly.pdbx_strand_id
1 'polypeptide(L)'
;MSDPQVSVKRVGREGEPVVVIDNFAPDPDQLVAQATDAALTQLGTFYPGVRAPVGEAYCAAVAPLVAGAARHVFGFQERLAFDRALFSIATSAPETLSLPQRMPHIDDVALGKLAVVHYLSHANWGGTRFFRHRSTGWETIGPDRHRTYLDALATDLRIHGEPAPGYIEGDTPLFEMIGEVPPAFNRAVLYRSSLLHCAAIRNALPLPNDVATGRLTIASFLTAS
;
A
#
# COMPACT_ATOMS: atom_id res chain seq x y z
N MET A 1 -22.61 8.21 11.25
CA MET A 1 -21.24 7.74 10.96
C MET A 1 -20.68 7.16 12.24
N SER A 2 -19.95 6.05 12.16
CA SER A 2 -19.24 5.49 13.31
C SER A 2 -17.94 6.26 13.54
N ASP A 3 -17.52 6.42 14.79
CA ASP A 3 -16.25 7.08 15.10
C ASP A 3 -15.05 6.29 14.53
N PRO A 4 -13.98 6.99 14.09
CA PRO A 4 -12.75 6.34 13.66
C PRO A 4 -12.13 5.50 14.78
N GLN A 5 -11.72 4.27 14.46
CA GLN A 5 -11.05 3.38 15.40
C GLN A 5 -9.59 3.18 14.97
N VAL A 6 -8.67 3.64 15.80
CA VAL A 6 -7.22 3.59 15.51
C VAL A 6 -6.59 2.44 16.30
N SER A 7 -5.83 1.60 15.61
CA SER A 7 -4.98 0.58 16.22
C SER A 7 -3.59 0.58 15.58
N VAL A 8 -2.59 0.12 16.33
CA VAL A 8 -1.20 0.03 15.85
C VAL A 8 -0.75 -1.42 15.92
N LYS A 9 -0.25 -1.93 14.81
CA LYS A 9 0.43 -3.23 14.73
C LYS A 9 1.92 -2.99 14.56
N ARG A 10 2.75 -3.85 15.14
CA ARG A 10 4.18 -3.91 14.85
C ARG A 10 4.43 -5.14 13.98
N VAL A 11 5.11 -4.96 12.85
CA VAL A 11 5.42 -6.05 11.93
C VAL A 11 6.92 -6.35 11.95
N GLY A 12 7.24 -7.63 11.77
CA GLY A 12 8.62 -8.09 11.65
C GLY A 12 9.47 -7.91 12.91
N ARG A 13 10.77 -8.00 12.72
CA ARG A 13 11.81 -7.91 13.76
C ARG A 13 12.25 -6.48 14.01
N GLU A 14 12.20 -5.61 13.00
CA GLU A 14 12.44 -4.17 13.17
C GLU A 14 11.29 -3.52 13.96
N GLY A 15 10.14 -4.21 14.05
CA GLY A 15 9.00 -3.77 14.83
C GLY A 15 8.36 -2.51 14.27
N GLU A 16 8.46 -2.32 12.95
CA GLU A 16 7.97 -1.13 12.25
C GLU A 16 6.46 -0.99 12.50
N PRO A 17 6.00 0.18 12.95
CA PRO A 17 4.57 0.40 13.19
C PRO A 17 3.80 0.50 11.87
N VAL A 18 2.65 -0.17 11.84
CA VAL A 18 1.60 -0.04 10.84
C VAL A 18 0.34 0.41 11.57
N VAL A 19 -0.20 1.56 11.18
CA VAL A 19 -1.43 2.10 11.76
C VAL A 19 -2.61 1.61 10.93
N VAL A 20 -3.61 1.05 11.60
CA VAL A 20 -4.87 0.63 10.99
C VAL A 20 -5.98 1.51 11.55
N ILE A 21 -6.74 2.14 10.65
CA ILE A 21 -7.82 3.05 11.01
C ILE A 21 -9.10 2.55 10.36
N ASP A 22 -10.03 2.05 11.16
CA ASP A 22 -11.39 1.71 10.70
C ASP A 22 -12.30 2.93 10.78
N ASN A 23 -13.32 2.98 9.92
CA ASN A 23 -14.20 4.15 9.74
C ASN A 23 -13.39 5.43 9.39
N PHE A 24 -12.45 5.31 8.46
CA PHE A 24 -11.42 6.32 8.20
C PHE A 24 -11.95 7.63 7.59
N ALA A 25 -12.74 7.55 6.52
CA ALA A 25 -13.37 8.70 5.90
C ALA A 25 -14.80 8.88 6.44
N PRO A 26 -15.28 10.13 6.56
CA PRO A 26 -16.64 10.40 7.05
C PRO A 26 -17.72 9.85 6.11
N ASP A 27 -17.54 10.01 4.80
CA ASP A 27 -18.50 9.57 3.78
C ASP A 27 -17.81 8.68 2.73
N PRO A 28 -17.58 7.39 3.04
CA PRO A 28 -16.92 6.47 2.11
C PRO A 28 -17.79 6.16 0.88
N ASP A 29 -19.11 6.19 1.01
CA ASP A 29 -20.03 5.92 -0.11
C ASP A 29 -19.96 7.04 -1.15
N GLN A 30 -19.85 8.31 -0.72
CA GLN A 30 -19.59 9.42 -1.61
C GLN A 30 -18.25 9.27 -2.36
N LEU A 31 -17.21 8.72 -1.72
CA LEU A 31 -15.93 8.45 -2.39
C LEU A 31 -16.06 7.36 -3.47
N VAL A 32 -16.89 6.33 -3.23
CA VAL A 32 -17.20 5.31 -4.25
C VAL A 32 -17.96 5.92 -5.43
N ALA A 33 -18.93 6.80 -5.16
CA ALA A 33 -19.65 7.53 -6.22
C ALA A 33 -18.69 8.41 -7.04
N GLN A 34 -17.81 9.17 -6.39
CA GLN A 34 -16.78 9.97 -7.07
C GLN A 34 -15.84 9.12 -7.93
N ALA A 35 -15.45 7.94 -7.45
CA ALA A 35 -14.64 7.01 -8.22
C ALA A 35 -15.37 6.46 -9.46
N THR A 36 -16.69 6.30 -9.38
CA THR A 36 -17.55 5.83 -10.47
C THR A 36 -17.59 6.85 -11.61
N ASP A 37 -17.64 8.13 -11.28
CA ASP A 37 -17.66 9.23 -12.25
C ASP A 37 -16.25 9.62 -12.75
N ALA A 38 -15.19 9.09 -12.13
CA ALA A 38 -13.81 9.42 -12.47
C ALA A 38 -13.33 8.72 -13.75
N ALA A 39 -12.55 9.44 -14.56
CA ALA A 39 -11.87 8.87 -15.72
C ALA A 39 -10.64 8.04 -15.29
N LEU A 40 -10.87 6.79 -14.90
CA LEU A 40 -9.82 5.83 -14.53
C LEU A 40 -9.02 5.40 -15.76
N THR A 41 -7.71 5.60 -15.71
CA THR A 41 -6.79 5.27 -16.82
C THR A 41 -5.52 4.61 -16.28
N GLN A 42 -4.70 4.03 -17.15
CA GLN A 42 -3.42 3.50 -16.73
C GLN A 42 -2.47 4.64 -16.37
N LEU A 43 -2.21 4.82 -15.07
CA LEU A 43 -1.33 5.87 -14.54
C LEU A 43 -0.22 5.28 -13.69
N GLY A 44 1.02 5.49 -14.14
CA GLY A 44 2.24 4.98 -13.53
C GLY A 44 2.60 3.56 -13.98
N THR A 45 3.90 3.26 -13.96
CA THR A 45 4.44 2.00 -14.51
C THR A 45 4.24 0.80 -13.59
N PHE A 46 4.21 1.03 -12.27
CA PHE A 46 4.32 -0.05 -11.28
C PHE A 46 2.98 -0.51 -10.70
N TYR A 47 1.90 0.27 -10.85
CA TYR A 47 0.59 -0.14 -10.33
C TYR A 47 -0.12 -1.08 -11.33
N PRO A 48 -0.58 -2.27 -10.90
CA PRO A 48 -1.18 -3.26 -11.79
C PRO A 48 -2.68 -2.99 -12.05
N GLY A 49 -2.99 -1.82 -12.63
CA GLY A 49 -4.35 -1.45 -12.99
C GLY A 49 -4.55 0.03 -13.32
N VAL A 50 -5.77 0.51 -13.11
CA VAL A 50 -6.21 1.86 -13.49
C VAL A 50 -6.36 2.78 -12.29
N ARG A 51 -6.13 4.08 -12.50
CA ARG A 51 -6.14 5.10 -11.46
C ARG A 51 -6.71 6.42 -11.95
N ALA A 52 -7.14 7.26 -11.01
CA ALA A 52 -7.56 8.63 -11.24
C ALA A 52 -7.22 9.50 -10.01
N PRO A 53 -6.93 10.80 -10.18
CA PRO A 53 -6.77 11.72 -9.05
C PRO A 53 -8.00 11.76 -8.14
N VAL A 54 -7.76 11.87 -6.83
CA VAL A 54 -8.80 12.17 -5.84
C VAL A 54 -8.79 13.68 -5.55
N GLY A 55 -9.96 14.28 -5.37
CA GLY A 55 -10.09 15.70 -5.05
C GLY A 55 -9.52 16.07 -3.68
N GLU A 56 -9.11 17.33 -3.53
CA GLU A 56 -8.50 17.86 -2.29
C GLU A 56 -9.40 17.74 -1.05
N ALA A 57 -10.73 17.73 -1.25
CA ALA A 57 -11.70 17.54 -0.19
C ALA A 57 -11.49 16.24 0.59
N TYR A 58 -11.08 15.16 -0.08
CA TYR A 58 -10.71 13.90 0.57
C TYR A 58 -9.51 14.10 1.49
N CYS A 59 -8.43 14.68 0.98
CA CYS A 59 -7.21 14.93 1.74
C CYS A 59 -7.49 15.80 2.97
N ALA A 60 -8.30 16.87 2.81
CA ALA A 60 -8.70 17.75 3.91
C ALA A 60 -9.52 17.00 4.97
N ALA A 61 -10.45 16.12 4.55
CA ALA A 61 -11.30 15.37 5.47
C ALA A 61 -10.52 14.38 6.34
N VAL A 62 -9.49 13.71 5.77
CA VAL A 62 -8.73 12.68 6.51
C VAL A 62 -7.44 13.22 7.15
N ALA A 63 -7.00 14.43 6.80
CA ALA A 63 -5.76 15.03 7.30
C ALA A 63 -5.65 15.04 8.84
N PRO A 64 -6.69 15.37 9.64
CA PRO A 64 -6.56 15.36 11.10
C PRO A 64 -6.18 13.98 11.68
N LEU A 65 -6.78 12.90 11.16
CA LEU A 65 -6.47 11.53 11.59
C LEU A 65 -5.05 11.13 11.18
N VAL A 66 -4.67 11.42 9.93
CA VAL A 66 -3.34 11.08 9.41
C VAL A 66 -2.26 11.88 10.14
N ALA A 67 -2.49 13.16 10.45
CA ALA A 67 -1.57 14.00 11.21
C ALA A 67 -1.42 13.50 12.66
N GLY A 68 -2.52 13.08 13.29
CA GLY A 68 -2.47 12.43 14.61
C GLY A 68 -1.60 11.17 14.60
N ALA A 69 -1.80 10.29 13.61
CA ALA A 69 -0.99 9.09 13.47
C ALA A 69 0.49 9.40 13.17
N ALA A 70 0.76 10.33 12.24
CA ALA A 70 2.11 10.81 11.92
C ALA A 70 2.85 11.29 13.18
N ARG A 71 2.17 12.06 14.03
CA ARG A 71 2.71 12.62 15.26
C ARG A 71 2.95 11.57 16.34
N HIS A 72 1.93 10.78 16.65
CA HIS A 72 1.94 9.91 17.83
C HIS A 72 2.60 8.55 17.58
N VAL A 73 2.67 8.10 16.33
CA VAL A 73 3.23 6.79 15.98
C VAL A 73 4.56 6.92 15.26
N PHE A 74 4.66 7.85 14.31
CA PHE A 74 5.84 7.98 13.46
C PHE A 74 6.81 9.08 13.90
N GLY A 75 6.41 9.93 14.84
CA GLY A 75 7.24 10.96 15.47
C GLY A 75 7.33 12.29 14.74
N PHE A 76 6.61 12.48 13.61
CA PHE A 76 6.65 13.72 12.82
C PHE A 76 5.82 14.83 13.49
N GLN A 77 6.47 15.93 13.90
CA GLN A 77 5.83 16.95 14.75
C GLN A 77 5.45 18.23 14.01
N GLU A 78 6.04 18.49 12.85
CA GLU A 78 5.97 19.79 12.18
C GLU A 78 4.91 19.79 11.07
N ARG A 79 5.26 19.31 9.87
CA ARG A 79 4.44 19.45 8.67
C ARG A 79 3.97 18.09 8.19
N LEU A 80 2.74 18.05 7.70
CA LEU A 80 2.21 16.95 6.90
C LEU A 80 1.65 17.52 5.59
N ALA A 81 2.01 16.93 4.46
CA ALA A 81 1.48 17.27 3.15
C ALA A 81 1.12 16.01 2.37
N PHE A 82 -0.06 16.00 1.74
CA PHE A 82 -0.40 14.98 0.75
C PHE A 82 0.28 15.36 -0.57
N ASP A 83 1.20 14.52 -1.03
CA ASP A 83 1.87 14.71 -2.32
C ASP A 83 0.94 14.32 -3.47
N ARG A 84 0.16 13.25 -3.27
CA ARG A 84 -0.87 12.77 -4.19
C ARG A 84 -1.86 11.83 -3.49
N ALA A 85 -3.08 11.78 -3.99
CA ALA A 85 -4.07 10.76 -3.67
C ALA A 85 -4.72 10.27 -4.96
N LEU A 86 -4.81 8.95 -5.13
CA LEU A 86 -5.29 8.33 -6.36
C LEU A 86 -6.33 7.25 -6.05
N PHE A 87 -7.54 7.38 -6.60
CA PHE A 87 -8.42 6.23 -6.79
C PHE A 87 -7.65 5.19 -7.60
N SER A 88 -7.67 3.93 -7.17
CA SER A 88 -6.83 2.88 -7.72
C SER A 88 -7.60 1.56 -7.69
N ILE A 89 -7.76 0.94 -8.87
CA ILE A 89 -8.36 -0.38 -9.04
C ILE A 89 -7.31 -1.29 -9.67
N ALA A 90 -6.98 -2.38 -8.99
CA ALA A 90 -6.14 -3.43 -9.55
C ALA A 90 -6.97 -4.25 -10.55
N THR A 91 -6.47 -4.41 -11.77
CA THR A 91 -7.21 -5.05 -12.87
C THR A 91 -6.36 -5.99 -13.71
N SER A 92 -5.03 -5.96 -13.55
CA SER A 92 -4.13 -6.82 -14.31
C SER A 92 -4.30 -8.29 -13.92
N ALA A 93 -4.30 -9.18 -14.90
CA ALA A 93 -4.29 -10.61 -14.63
C ALA A 93 -2.90 -11.05 -14.11
N PRO A 94 -2.83 -12.08 -13.24
CA PRO A 94 -1.56 -12.59 -12.69
C PRO A 94 -0.45 -12.81 -13.72
N GLU A 95 -0.81 -13.37 -14.87
CA GLU A 95 0.09 -13.71 -15.97
C GLU A 95 0.62 -12.50 -16.77
N THR A 96 -0.03 -11.33 -16.65
CA THR A 96 0.39 -10.11 -17.34
C THR A 96 1.25 -9.18 -16.47
N LEU A 97 1.52 -9.58 -15.22
CA LEU A 97 2.29 -8.77 -14.29
C LEU A 97 3.76 -8.68 -14.71
N SER A 98 4.28 -7.46 -14.69
CA SER A 98 5.72 -7.21 -14.84
C SER A 98 6.51 -7.75 -13.65
N LEU A 99 7.82 -7.96 -13.81
CA LEU A 99 8.67 -8.43 -12.71
C LEU A 99 8.53 -7.62 -11.40
N PRO A 100 8.56 -6.28 -11.40
CA PRO A 100 8.38 -5.50 -10.16
C PRO A 100 7.03 -5.69 -9.48
N GLN A 101 5.98 -6.06 -10.22
CA GLN A 101 4.63 -6.30 -9.67
C GLN A 101 4.48 -7.68 -9.02
N ARG A 102 5.47 -8.56 -9.20
CA ARG A 102 5.52 -9.93 -8.66
C ARG A 102 6.38 -10.05 -7.39
N MET A 103 6.87 -8.92 -6.85
CA MET A 103 7.75 -8.87 -5.67
C MET A 103 7.37 -7.71 -4.72
N PRO A 104 7.77 -7.77 -3.43
CA PRO A 104 7.60 -6.66 -2.51
C PRO A 104 8.38 -5.44 -2.97
N HIS A 105 7.80 -4.28 -2.72
CA HIS A 105 8.39 -3.00 -3.09
C HIS A 105 8.34 -2.03 -1.92
N ILE A 106 9.07 -0.94 -2.11
CA ILE A 106 8.95 0.29 -1.33
C ILE A 106 8.45 1.39 -2.27
N ASP A 107 7.77 2.38 -1.72
CA ASP A 107 7.27 3.52 -2.48
C ASP A 107 8.30 4.65 -2.58
N ASP A 108 9.10 4.84 -1.52
CA ASP A 108 10.12 5.89 -1.43
C ASP A 108 11.15 5.53 -0.35
N VAL A 109 12.38 6.00 -0.51
CA VAL A 109 13.48 5.80 0.44
C VAL A 109 13.56 6.92 1.47
N ALA A 110 12.99 8.10 1.21
CA ALA A 110 13.12 9.26 2.08
C ALA A 110 12.40 9.05 3.43
N LEU A 111 13.07 9.42 4.53
CA LEU A 111 12.63 9.11 5.89
C LEU A 111 11.24 9.69 6.24
N GLY A 112 10.91 10.86 5.68
CA GLY A 112 9.64 11.57 5.90
C GLY A 112 8.47 11.07 5.06
N LYS A 113 8.63 9.98 4.29
CA LYS A 113 7.59 9.51 3.37
C LYS A 113 6.68 8.48 4.01
N LEU A 114 5.38 8.74 3.90
CA LEU A 114 4.32 7.86 4.38
C LEU A 114 3.40 7.48 3.23
N ALA A 115 2.85 6.27 3.29
CA ALA A 115 1.82 5.77 2.40
C ALA A 115 0.56 5.42 3.18
N VAL A 116 -0.61 5.71 2.59
CA VAL A 116 -1.93 5.28 3.06
C VAL A 116 -2.58 4.45 1.97
N VAL A 117 -3.07 3.27 2.31
CA VAL A 117 -4.00 2.50 1.49
C VAL A 117 -5.36 2.50 2.17
N HIS A 118 -6.34 3.16 1.57
CA HIS A 118 -7.71 3.23 2.05
C HIS A 118 -8.61 2.33 1.19
N TYR A 119 -9.23 1.33 1.80
CA TYR A 119 -10.08 0.34 1.13
C TYR A 119 -11.53 0.81 1.03
N LEU A 120 -12.06 0.80 -0.19
CA LEU A 120 -13.43 1.21 -0.51
C LEU A 120 -14.23 0.10 -1.20
N SER A 121 -13.70 -1.13 -1.21
CA SER A 121 -14.41 -2.30 -1.73
C SER A 121 -15.17 -3.00 -0.61
N HIS A 122 -16.41 -3.41 -0.90
CA HIS A 122 -17.20 -4.23 0.02
C HIS A 122 -16.79 -5.71 -0.03
N ALA A 123 -16.35 -6.19 -1.19
CA ALA A 123 -15.85 -7.54 -1.37
C ALA A 123 -14.40 -7.67 -0.88
N ASN A 124 -14.03 -8.86 -0.40
CA ASN A 124 -12.68 -9.12 0.08
C ASN A 124 -11.74 -9.48 -1.09
N TRP A 125 -11.04 -8.47 -1.61
CA TRP A 125 -10.01 -8.61 -2.64
C TRP A 125 -8.57 -8.64 -2.08
N GLY A 126 -8.42 -8.82 -0.77
CA GLY A 126 -7.13 -8.83 -0.09
C GLY A 126 -6.62 -7.43 0.29
N GLY A 127 -5.99 -7.37 1.46
CA GLY A 127 -5.47 -6.15 2.06
C GLY A 127 -4.03 -5.85 1.66
N THR A 128 -3.16 -5.59 2.65
CA THR A 128 -1.74 -5.28 2.44
C THR A 128 -0.87 -6.22 3.26
N ARG A 129 0.13 -6.82 2.62
CA ARG A 129 1.16 -7.67 3.25
C ARG A 129 2.46 -6.91 3.38
N PHE A 130 3.21 -7.23 4.42
CA PHE A 130 4.53 -6.68 4.72
C PHE A 130 5.57 -7.80 4.72
N PHE A 131 6.79 -7.47 4.31
CA PHE A 131 7.83 -8.47 4.04
C PHE A 131 9.17 -8.12 4.66
N ARG A 132 9.98 -9.16 4.89
CA ARG A 132 11.42 -9.08 5.11
C ARG A 132 12.13 -9.67 3.91
N HIS A 133 13.13 -8.95 3.40
CA HIS A 133 14.04 -9.51 2.42
C HIS A 133 15.01 -10.49 3.11
N ARG A 134 15.11 -11.72 2.61
CA ARG A 134 15.82 -12.81 3.32
C ARG A 134 17.33 -12.59 3.33
N SER A 135 17.93 -12.23 2.20
CA SER A 135 19.39 -12.11 2.08
C SER A 135 19.97 -10.94 2.86
N THR A 136 19.23 -9.82 2.98
CA THR A 136 19.67 -8.66 3.78
C THR A 136 19.14 -8.68 5.21
N GLY A 137 18.05 -9.42 5.47
CA GLY A 137 17.33 -9.38 6.74
C GLY A 137 16.54 -8.09 6.96
N TRP A 138 16.44 -7.19 5.98
CA TRP A 138 15.80 -5.89 6.12
C TRP A 138 14.31 -5.91 5.80
N GLU A 139 13.57 -5.09 6.53
CA GLU A 139 12.12 -4.90 6.39
C GLU A 139 11.85 -3.49 5.86
N THR A 140 12.65 -2.52 6.31
CA THR A 140 12.68 -1.14 5.80
C THR A 140 13.93 -0.84 4.97
N ILE A 141 13.74 -0.18 3.83
CA ILE A 141 14.79 0.19 2.88
C ILE A 141 14.87 1.72 2.79
N GLY A 142 15.65 2.32 3.70
CA GLY A 142 15.94 3.76 3.70
C GLY A 142 17.08 4.16 2.76
N PRO A 143 17.50 5.44 2.76
CA PRO A 143 18.49 5.97 1.82
C PRO A 143 19.82 5.22 1.88
N ASP A 144 20.28 4.92 3.10
CA ASP A 144 21.57 4.25 3.35
C ASP A 144 21.55 2.75 3.03
N ARG A 145 20.35 2.16 2.86
CA ARG A 145 20.17 0.72 2.58
C ARG A 145 19.87 0.45 1.11
N HIS A 146 19.31 1.42 0.40
CA HIS A 146 18.70 1.21 -0.91
C HIS A 146 19.64 0.58 -1.94
N ARG A 147 20.87 1.09 -2.06
CA ARG A 147 21.82 0.55 -3.04
C ARG A 147 22.19 -0.91 -2.75
N THR A 148 22.56 -1.19 -1.50
CA THR A 148 22.91 -2.55 -1.06
C THR A 148 21.72 -3.51 -1.21
N TYR A 149 20.50 -3.04 -0.95
CA TYR A 149 19.30 -3.83 -1.16
C TYR A 149 19.12 -4.22 -2.64
N LEU A 150 19.27 -3.28 -3.57
CA LEU A 150 19.14 -3.56 -5.00
C LEU A 150 20.24 -4.53 -5.50
N ASP A 151 21.48 -4.36 -5.04
CA ASP A 151 22.59 -5.24 -5.41
C ASP A 151 22.38 -6.68 -4.87
N ALA A 152 21.83 -6.81 -3.66
CA ALA A 152 21.45 -8.09 -3.08
C ALA A 152 20.28 -8.74 -3.84
N LEU A 153 19.20 -7.99 -4.10
CA LEU A 153 18.03 -8.47 -4.83
C LEU A 153 18.40 -8.94 -6.25
N ALA A 154 19.27 -8.21 -6.95
CA ALA A 154 19.79 -8.62 -8.26
C ALA A 154 20.62 -9.92 -8.19
N THR A 155 21.35 -10.12 -7.10
CA THR A 155 22.07 -11.37 -6.84
C THR A 155 21.11 -12.52 -6.57
N ASP A 156 20.08 -12.30 -5.75
CA ASP A 156 19.09 -13.32 -5.44
C ASP A 156 18.29 -13.74 -6.68
N LEU A 157 17.89 -12.79 -7.54
CA LEU A 157 17.21 -13.09 -8.81
C LEU A 157 18.08 -13.91 -9.76
N ARG A 158 19.41 -13.73 -9.73
CA ARG A 158 20.35 -14.54 -10.53
C ARG A 158 20.54 -15.95 -9.97
N ILE A 159 20.43 -16.12 -8.65
CA ILE A 159 20.57 -17.42 -7.97
C ILE A 159 19.28 -18.23 -8.05
N HIS A 160 18.14 -17.60 -7.77
CA HIS A 160 16.84 -18.25 -7.61
C HIS A 160 15.94 -18.14 -8.85
N GLY A 161 16.32 -17.30 -9.82
CA GLY A 161 15.46 -16.93 -10.95
C GLY A 161 14.43 -15.86 -10.59
N GLU A 162 13.68 -15.42 -11.60
CA GLU A 162 12.53 -14.54 -11.38
C GLU A 162 11.37 -15.30 -10.70
N PRO A 163 10.57 -14.63 -9.84
CA PRO A 163 9.33 -15.19 -9.33
C PRO A 163 8.41 -15.65 -10.47
N ALA A 164 7.61 -16.69 -10.25
CA ALA A 164 6.58 -17.09 -11.22
C ALA A 164 5.58 -15.94 -11.48
N PRO A 165 4.90 -15.90 -12.65
CA PRO A 165 3.84 -14.94 -12.90
C PRO A 165 2.76 -14.98 -11.81
N GLY A 166 2.41 -13.80 -11.28
CA GLY A 166 1.34 -13.64 -10.30
C GLY A 166 1.66 -12.74 -9.12
N TYR A 167 0.61 -12.40 -8.38
CA TYR A 167 0.68 -11.71 -7.11
C TYR A 167 1.31 -12.61 -6.04
N ILE A 168 1.95 -11.99 -5.06
CA ILE A 168 2.59 -12.74 -3.98
C ILE A 168 1.57 -13.15 -2.93
N GLU A 169 1.41 -14.45 -2.73
CA GLU A 169 0.44 -15.02 -1.78
C GLU A 169 1.03 -15.34 -0.39
N GLY A 170 2.33 -15.13 -0.19
CA GLY A 170 3.00 -15.37 1.09
C GLY A 170 4.51 -15.35 0.96
N ASP A 171 5.17 -16.28 1.65
CA ASP A 171 6.62 -16.46 1.58
C ASP A 171 7.10 -16.84 0.17
N THR A 172 8.28 -16.34 -0.19
CA THR A 172 9.02 -16.72 -1.40
C THR A 172 10.47 -17.07 -1.03
N PRO A 173 11.26 -17.62 -1.96
CA PRO A 173 12.70 -17.81 -1.73
C PRO A 173 13.46 -16.51 -1.42
N LEU A 174 12.94 -15.35 -1.84
CA LEU A 174 13.58 -14.04 -1.65
C LEU A 174 13.03 -13.28 -0.44
N PHE A 175 11.76 -13.51 -0.10
CA PHE A 175 11.04 -12.72 0.89
C PHE A 175 10.28 -13.59 1.89
N GLU A 176 10.21 -13.13 3.13
CA GLU A 176 9.40 -13.71 4.19
C GLU A 176 8.24 -12.76 4.50
N MET A 177 7.01 -13.25 4.55
CA MET A 177 5.85 -12.46 4.97
C MET A 177 5.89 -12.28 6.49
N ILE A 178 5.93 -11.02 6.93
CA ILE A 178 6.07 -10.68 8.36
C ILE A 178 4.79 -10.08 8.98
N GLY A 179 3.76 -9.88 8.16
CA GLY A 179 2.47 -9.40 8.63
C GLY A 179 1.49 -9.13 7.49
N GLU A 180 0.21 -9.09 7.83
CA GLU A 180 -0.86 -8.70 6.93
C GLU A 180 -1.90 -7.85 7.68
N VAL A 181 -2.43 -6.85 7.00
CA VAL A 181 -3.65 -6.17 7.41
C VAL A 181 -4.75 -6.55 6.41
N PRO A 182 -5.80 -7.29 6.84
CA PRO A 182 -6.90 -7.66 5.96
C PRO A 182 -7.70 -6.41 5.58
N PRO A 183 -8.34 -6.41 4.40
CA PRO A 183 -9.14 -5.29 3.96
C PRO A 183 -10.43 -5.24 4.77
N ALA A 184 -11.00 -4.05 4.91
CA ALA A 184 -12.36 -3.82 5.35
C ALA A 184 -12.86 -2.53 4.69
N PHE A 185 -14.15 -2.44 4.41
CA PHE A 185 -14.70 -1.21 3.85
C PHE A 185 -14.45 -0.02 4.80
N ASN A 186 -14.01 1.11 4.25
CA ASN A 186 -13.61 2.31 5.00
C ASN A 186 -12.47 2.10 6.01
N ARG A 187 -11.59 1.13 5.76
CA ARG A 187 -10.33 0.93 6.50
C ARG A 187 -9.18 1.61 5.78
N ALA A 188 -8.36 2.35 6.50
CA ALA A 188 -7.05 2.80 6.05
C ALA A 188 -5.91 2.05 6.75
N VAL A 189 -4.83 1.86 6.00
CA VAL A 189 -3.56 1.31 6.50
C VAL A 189 -2.46 2.31 6.17
N LEU A 190 -1.80 2.83 7.21
CA LEU A 190 -0.76 3.84 7.13
C LEU A 190 0.58 3.27 7.62
N TYR A 191 1.62 3.46 6.83
CA TYR A 191 2.96 2.94 7.07
C TYR A 191 4.03 3.82 6.39
N ARG A 192 5.30 3.64 6.74
CA ARG A 192 6.41 4.31 6.05
C ARG A 192 6.55 3.78 4.63
N SER A 193 6.75 4.70 3.68
CA SER A 193 6.96 4.35 2.27
C SER A 193 8.18 3.45 2.04
N SER A 194 9.13 3.42 2.97
CA SER A 194 10.32 2.57 2.93
C SER A 194 10.10 1.14 3.44
N LEU A 195 8.90 0.79 3.94
CA LEU A 195 8.58 -0.57 4.40
C LEU A 195 8.23 -1.48 3.22
N LEU A 196 8.87 -2.65 3.14
CA LEU A 196 8.62 -3.63 2.08
C LEU A 196 7.19 -4.19 2.15
N HIS A 197 6.42 -4.03 1.08
CA HIS A 197 5.01 -4.41 1.07
C HIS A 197 4.48 -4.81 -0.33
N CYS A 198 3.32 -5.47 -0.34
CA CYS A 198 2.51 -5.77 -1.53
C CYS A 198 1.02 -5.70 -1.23
N ALA A 199 0.22 -5.58 -2.29
CA ALA A 199 -1.19 -5.92 -2.23
C ALA A 199 -1.36 -7.43 -1.95
N ALA A 200 -2.26 -7.78 -1.03
CA ALA A 200 -2.55 -9.16 -0.64
C ALA A 200 -3.53 -9.88 -1.59
N ILE A 201 -3.42 -9.60 -2.90
CA ILE A 201 -4.33 -10.13 -3.92
C ILE A 201 -4.11 -11.63 -4.10
N ARG A 202 -5.20 -12.38 -4.32
CA ARG A 202 -5.17 -13.82 -4.61
C ARG A 202 -5.19 -14.03 -6.12
N ASN A 203 -4.32 -14.89 -6.63
CA ASN A 203 -4.20 -15.21 -8.06
C ASN A 203 -5.41 -15.98 -8.59
N ALA A 204 -6.13 -16.69 -7.72
CA ALA A 204 -7.25 -17.56 -8.11
C ALA A 204 -8.51 -16.80 -8.56
N LEU A 205 -8.58 -15.48 -8.36
CA LEU A 205 -9.79 -14.70 -8.64
C LEU A 205 -9.51 -13.66 -9.73
N PRO A 206 -10.34 -13.59 -10.79
CA PRO A 206 -10.23 -12.52 -11.77
C PRO A 206 -10.59 -11.20 -11.08
N LEU A 207 -9.77 -10.16 -11.29
CA LEU A 207 -10.00 -8.83 -10.74
C LEU A 207 -10.99 -8.06 -11.62
N PRO A 208 -12.17 -7.68 -11.11
CA PRO A 208 -13.12 -6.88 -11.88
C PRO A 208 -12.55 -5.48 -12.15
N ASN A 209 -12.64 -5.05 -13.41
CA ASN A 209 -12.40 -3.66 -13.79
C ASN A 209 -13.69 -2.85 -13.63
N ASP A 210 -14.16 -2.75 -12.38
CA ASP A 210 -15.39 -2.07 -12.02
C ASP A 210 -15.25 -1.45 -10.62
N VAL A 211 -15.73 -0.22 -10.45
CA VAL A 211 -15.59 0.53 -9.19
C VAL A 211 -16.40 -0.11 -8.06
N ALA A 212 -17.61 -0.57 -8.35
CA ALA A 212 -18.53 -1.08 -7.35
C ALA A 212 -18.14 -2.49 -6.86
N THR A 213 -17.63 -3.32 -7.75
CA THR A 213 -17.34 -4.74 -7.49
C THR A 213 -15.86 -5.07 -7.41
N GLY A 214 -14.98 -4.23 -7.96
CA GLY A 214 -13.54 -4.46 -8.01
C GLY A 214 -12.80 -4.05 -6.72
N ARG A 215 -11.48 -4.21 -6.73
CA ARG A 215 -10.60 -3.83 -5.62
C ARG A 215 -10.35 -2.33 -5.60
N LEU A 216 -11.40 -1.55 -5.30
CA LEU A 216 -11.29 -0.10 -5.18
C LEU A 216 -10.54 0.29 -3.91
N THR A 217 -9.51 1.12 -4.10
CA THR A 217 -8.73 1.73 -3.03
C THR A 217 -8.44 3.20 -3.36
N ILE A 218 -8.16 4.00 -2.33
CA ILE A 218 -7.39 5.25 -2.49
C ILE A 218 -5.99 5.00 -1.97
N ALA A 219 -4.99 5.19 -2.82
CA ALA A 219 -3.59 5.22 -2.42
C ALA A 219 -3.15 6.68 -2.26
N SER A 220 -2.72 7.06 -1.07
CA SER A 220 -2.21 8.40 -0.76
C SER A 220 -0.76 8.34 -0.34
N PHE A 221 0.02 9.32 -0.79
CA PHE A 221 1.44 9.43 -0.49
C PHE A 221 1.68 10.81 0.12
N LEU A 222 2.48 10.84 1.18
CA LEU A 222 2.62 12.02 2.00
C LEU A 222 4.09 12.29 2.33
N THR A 223 4.39 13.57 2.52
CA THR A 223 5.62 14.05 3.13
C THR A 223 5.33 14.56 4.53
N ALA A 224 6.08 14.09 5.51
CA ALA A 224 6.02 14.50 6.91
C ALA A 224 7.40 14.91 7.44
N SER A 225 7.44 15.91 8.34
CA SER A 225 8.64 16.34 9.08
C SER A 225 8.35 16.47 10.58
#